data_AF-A0A3N5JFS9-F1
#
_entry.id   AF-A0A3N5JFS9-F1
#
_cell.length_a   1.000
_cell.length_b   1.000
_cell.length_c   1.000
_cell.angle_alpha   90.00
_cell.angle_beta   90.00
_cell.angle_gamma   90.00
#
_symmetry.space_group_name_H-M   'P 1'
#
loop_
_entity.id
_entity.type
_entity.pdbx_description
1 polymer ?
#
loop_
_entity_poly.entity_id
_entity_poly.type
_entity_poly.pdbx_seq_one_letter_code
_entity_poly.pdbx_strand_id
1 'polypeptide(L)'
;MVNAGALEDAPRWAATFASARPFPHVVIDDFLAAAFCREICNQFPRFDEAAAINENGLVGAKATQERVRSLGPAWRQMDELLQSPEFLGLIGRITGIDDLRYDPWYFGGGTHENRQGQDLDPHIDFNYHPRTRQHRRLNLIIYLNEEWNDAWGGSLQLHRDPHLDPTEDEIVTVTPLMNRCVIFETSERSWHGFQRIELSPARLGLSRRSFAVYFYTDTRPPEQTAAEHSTVYVERHLPARFAAGYTLTESDALELRRLLARRDQHLQRLYRQLQRDADRQGWFGRLEDGLARRARAFETATSIPVTPPLRALRRFLRGGLRRPA
;
A
#
# COMPACT_ATOMS: atom_id res chain seq x y z
N MET A 1 13.47 -22.61 5.76
CA MET A 1 13.17 -21.30 6.39
C MET A 1 11.66 -21.06 6.48
N VAL A 2 10.91 -21.33 5.41
CA VAL A 2 9.44 -21.53 5.50
C VAL A 2 9.16 -22.85 6.24
N ASN A 3 8.09 -22.89 7.01
CA ASN A 3 7.62 -24.08 7.72
C ASN A 3 7.13 -25.15 6.72
N ALA A 4 7.51 -26.41 6.90
CA ALA A 4 7.08 -27.50 6.03
C ALA A 4 5.55 -27.64 5.96
N GLY A 5 4.84 -27.48 7.08
CA GLY A 5 3.37 -27.53 7.08
C GLY A 5 2.74 -26.41 6.25
N ALA A 6 3.35 -25.22 6.25
CA ALA A 6 2.91 -24.11 5.39
C ALA A 6 3.13 -24.40 3.90
N LEU A 7 4.14 -25.22 3.55
CA LEU A 7 4.42 -25.65 2.17
C LEU A 7 3.47 -26.75 1.70
N GLU A 8 3.22 -27.75 2.54
CA GLU A 8 2.37 -28.91 2.22
C GLU A 8 0.92 -28.50 1.94
N ASP A 9 0.43 -27.48 2.66
CA ASP A 9 -0.92 -26.96 2.52
C ASP A 9 -1.12 -25.96 1.36
N ALA A 10 -0.13 -25.77 0.48
CA ALA A 10 -0.21 -24.81 -0.62
C ALA A 10 -1.50 -24.90 -1.47
N PRO A 11 -2.03 -26.09 -1.83
CA PRO A 11 -3.31 -26.19 -2.54
C PRO A 11 -4.51 -25.67 -1.73
N ARG A 12 -4.52 -25.89 -0.42
CA ARG A 12 -5.56 -25.39 0.48
C ARG A 12 -5.48 -23.87 0.60
N TRP A 13 -4.26 -23.34 0.71
CA TRP A 13 -4.03 -21.89 0.71
C TRP A 13 -4.45 -21.24 -0.60
N ALA A 14 -4.21 -21.89 -1.73
CA ALA A 14 -4.67 -21.41 -3.03
C ALA A 14 -6.20 -21.32 -3.14
N ALA A 15 -6.90 -22.37 -2.70
CA ALA A 15 -8.36 -22.35 -2.65
C ALA A 15 -8.89 -21.25 -1.71
N THR A 16 -8.24 -21.06 -0.55
CA THR A 16 -8.58 -20.00 0.41
C THR A 16 -8.38 -18.62 -0.21
N PHE A 17 -7.19 -18.36 -0.76
CA PHE A 17 -6.83 -17.09 -1.38
C PHE A 17 -7.82 -16.72 -2.49
N ALA A 18 -8.10 -17.64 -3.41
CA ALA A 18 -8.96 -17.38 -4.56
C ALA A 18 -10.42 -17.11 -4.19
N SER A 19 -10.93 -17.72 -3.11
CA SER A 19 -12.34 -17.60 -2.68
C SER A 19 -12.58 -16.56 -1.58
N ALA A 20 -11.52 -15.99 -1.02
CA ALA A 20 -11.62 -15.09 0.10
C ALA A 20 -12.36 -13.78 -0.25
N ARG A 21 -13.09 -13.27 0.73
CA ARG A 21 -13.75 -11.95 0.69
C ARG A 21 -13.21 -11.09 1.84
N PRO A 22 -13.02 -9.78 1.67
CA PRO A 22 -13.61 -8.95 0.60
C PRO A 22 -12.91 -9.02 -0.76
N PHE A 23 -11.65 -9.46 -0.79
CA PHE A 23 -10.85 -9.68 -1.99
C PHE A 23 -9.84 -10.81 -1.74
N PRO A 24 -9.12 -11.31 -2.77
CA PRO A 24 -8.23 -12.44 -2.61
C PRO A 24 -7.15 -12.22 -1.55
N HIS A 25 -7.17 -13.05 -0.50
CA HIS A 25 -6.22 -13.02 0.59
C HIS A 25 -6.16 -14.36 1.34
N VAL A 26 -5.05 -14.61 2.03
CA VAL A 26 -4.89 -15.77 2.92
C VAL A 26 -4.10 -15.39 4.16
N VAL A 27 -4.48 -15.95 5.31
CA VAL A 27 -3.76 -15.84 6.58
C VAL A 27 -3.17 -17.21 6.90
N ILE A 28 -1.87 -17.26 7.13
CA ILE A 28 -1.12 -18.48 7.40
C ILE A 28 -0.40 -18.31 8.73
N ASP A 29 -0.85 -19.04 9.73
CA ASP A 29 -0.16 -19.15 11.02
C ASP A 29 1.08 -20.06 10.89
N ASP A 30 2.05 -19.83 11.76
CA ASP A 30 3.32 -20.56 11.79
C ASP A 30 4.06 -20.63 10.45
N PHE A 31 4.04 -19.52 9.69
CA PHE A 31 4.54 -19.47 8.31
C PHE A 31 6.05 -19.77 8.19
N LEU A 32 6.87 -19.19 9.05
CA LEU A 32 8.30 -19.47 9.12
C LEU A 32 8.57 -20.64 10.06
N ALA A 33 9.67 -21.35 9.83
CA ALA A 33 10.21 -22.28 10.82
C ALA A 33 10.42 -21.55 12.15
N ALA A 34 9.91 -22.10 13.26
CA ALA A 34 9.85 -21.41 14.55
C ALA A 34 11.21 -20.88 15.03
N ALA A 35 12.30 -21.63 14.79
CA ALA A 35 13.66 -21.19 15.11
C ALA A 35 14.06 -19.93 14.33
N PHE A 36 13.75 -19.90 13.03
CA PHE A 36 14.06 -18.76 12.16
C PHE A 36 13.21 -17.52 12.52
N CYS A 37 11.91 -17.71 12.84
CA CYS A 37 11.07 -16.61 13.33
C CYS A 37 11.65 -15.97 14.60
N ARG A 38 12.11 -16.77 15.56
CA ARG A 38 12.77 -16.26 16.78
C ARG A 38 14.05 -15.49 16.47
N GLU A 39 14.87 -15.96 15.54
CA GLU A 39 16.08 -15.26 15.12
C GLU A 39 15.78 -13.89 14.49
N ILE A 40 14.73 -13.82 13.65
CA ILE A 40 14.22 -12.57 13.06
C ILE A 40 13.74 -11.62 14.16
N CYS A 41 12.93 -12.09 15.11
CA CYS A 41 12.45 -11.29 16.24
C CYS A 41 13.61 -10.74 17.10
N ASN A 42 14.61 -11.58 17.39
CA ASN A 42 15.78 -11.19 18.18
C ASN A 42 16.65 -10.12 17.49
N GLN A 43 16.63 -10.09 16.16
CA GLN A 43 17.35 -9.11 15.33
C GLN A 43 16.44 -7.98 14.84
N PHE A 44 15.19 -7.89 15.30
CA PHE A 44 14.31 -6.80 14.91
C PHE A 44 14.91 -5.47 15.39
N PRO A 45 14.98 -4.43 14.55
CA PRO A 45 15.63 -3.19 14.92
C PRO A 45 14.93 -2.55 16.13
N ARG A 46 15.70 -1.91 16.99
CA ARG A 46 15.13 -1.00 17.99
C ARG A 46 14.49 0.18 17.27
N PHE A 47 13.43 0.73 17.85
CA PHE A 47 12.83 1.96 17.35
C PHE A 47 13.89 3.06 17.25
N ASP A 48 13.97 3.66 16.07
CA ASP A 48 14.90 4.72 15.74
C ASP A 48 14.08 5.92 15.26
N GLU A 49 14.22 7.07 15.93
CA GLU A 49 13.51 8.30 15.57
C GLU A 49 13.91 8.81 14.19
N ALA A 50 15.16 8.57 13.76
CA ALA A 50 15.61 8.93 12.41
C ALA A 50 14.89 8.10 11.34
N ALA A 51 14.42 6.90 11.72
CA ALA A 51 13.60 6.02 10.89
C ALA A 51 12.09 6.27 11.06
N ALA A 52 11.71 7.20 11.95
CA ALA A 52 10.32 7.49 12.31
C ALA A 52 9.81 8.85 11.81
N ILE A 53 10.45 9.41 10.79
CA ILE A 53 10.08 10.71 10.23
C ILE A 53 8.87 10.57 9.31
N ASN A 54 7.81 11.34 9.57
CA ASN A 54 6.62 11.39 8.71
C ASN A 54 6.80 12.33 7.51
N GLU A 55 5.77 12.41 6.65
CA GLU A 55 5.78 13.25 5.44
C GLU A 55 6.02 14.75 5.69
N ASN A 56 5.78 15.22 6.92
CA ASN A 56 5.99 16.60 7.34
C ASN A 56 7.37 16.84 7.96
N GLY A 57 8.25 15.83 7.97
CA GLY A 57 9.58 15.93 8.58
C GLY A 57 9.57 15.83 10.11
N LEU A 58 8.45 15.43 10.72
CA LEU A 58 8.30 15.30 12.17
C LEU A 58 8.48 13.84 12.60
N VAL A 59 9.07 13.64 13.78
CA VAL A 59 9.15 12.32 14.41
C VAL A 59 7.72 11.85 14.77
N GLY A 60 7.32 10.72 14.19
CA GLY A 60 6.06 10.05 14.43
C GLY A 60 6.22 8.79 15.27
N ALA A 61 5.13 8.03 15.40
CA ALA A 61 5.08 6.78 16.17
C ALA A 61 5.28 5.53 15.30
N LYS A 62 5.67 5.70 14.02
CA LYS A 62 5.98 4.62 13.08
C LYS A 62 7.42 4.72 12.64
N ALA A 63 8.21 3.69 12.87
CA ALA A 63 9.57 3.55 12.32
C ALA A 63 9.59 2.51 11.20
N THR A 64 10.36 2.76 10.14
CA THR A 64 10.53 1.83 9.01
C THR A 64 12.00 1.59 8.66
N GLN A 65 12.38 0.35 8.32
CA GLN A 65 13.70 0.06 7.74
C GLN A 65 13.64 -0.77 6.47
N GLU A 66 14.05 -0.14 5.37
CA GLU A 66 14.10 -0.71 4.03
C GLU A 66 15.46 -1.39 3.74
N ARG A 67 16.52 -1.05 4.50
CA ARG A 67 17.84 -1.68 4.39
C ARG A 67 17.87 -3.03 5.13
N VAL A 68 17.02 -3.95 4.73
CA VAL A 68 16.78 -5.23 5.44
C VAL A 68 18.06 -6.01 5.69
N ARG A 69 18.95 -6.09 4.69
CA ARG A 69 20.23 -6.82 4.80
C ARG A 69 21.17 -6.27 5.89
N SER A 70 21.03 -5.00 6.31
CA SER A 70 21.86 -4.40 7.36
C SER A 70 21.38 -4.73 8.77
N LEU A 71 20.20 -5.34 8.93
CA LEU A 71 19.62 -5.64 10.24
C LEU A 71 20.25 -6.86 10.93
N GLY A 72 20.93 -7.72 10.18
CA GLY A 72 21.68 -8.85 10.73
C GLY A 72 21.66 -10.10 9.85
N PRO A 73 22.31 -11.20 10.29
CA PRO A 73 22.37 -12.46 9.55
C PRO A 73 21.00 -13.05 9.21
N ALA A 74 20.04 -13.04 10.14
CA ALA A 74 18.71 -13.63 9.91
C ALA A 74 17.95 -12.85 8.83
N TRP A 75 18.07 -11.51 8.85
CA TRP A 75 17.46 -10.66 7.84
C TRP A 75 18.11 -10.78 6.46
N ARG A 76 19.41 -11.08 6.37
CA ARG A 76 20.05 -11.44 5.09
C ARG A 76 19.51 -12.75 4.53
N GLN A 77 19.31 -13.75 5.39
CA GLN A 77 18.69 -15.01 5.00
C GLN A 77 17.23 -14.83 4.58
N MET A 78 16.48 -13.95 5.26
CA MET A 78 15.13 -13.59 4.86
C MET A 78 15.11 -12.94 3.48
N ASP A 79 15.98 -11.96 3.24
CA ASP A 79 16.14 -11.32 1.94
C ASP A 79 16.48 -12.34 0.83
N GLU A 80 17.40 -13.27 1.09
CA GLU A 80 17.77 -14.35 0.16
C GLU A 80 16.62 -15.33 -0.09
N LEU A 81 15.82 -15.67 0.94
CA LEU A 81 14.62 -16.48 0.81
C LEU A 81 13.61 -15.82 -0.13
N LEU A 82 13.32 -14.53 0.06
CA LEU A 82 12.31 -13.80 -0.72
C LEU A 82 12.67 -13.69 -2.20
N GLN A 83 13.97 -13.72 -2.52
CA GLN A 83 14.50 -13.70 -3.89
C GLN A 83 14.50 -15.07 -4.55
N SER A 84 14.42 -16.15 -3.77
CA SER A 84 14.62 -17.51 -4.29
C SER A 84 13.49 -17.91 -5.26
N PRO A 85 13.81 -18.57 -6.38
CA PRO A 85 12.81 -19.10 -7.30
C PRO A 85 11.82 -20.05 -6.61
N GLU A 86 12.27 -20.81 -5.61
CA GLU A 86 11.43 -21.74 -4.85
C GLU A 86 10.36 -20.99 -4.05
N PHE A 87 10.74 -19.89 -3.39
CA PHE A 87 9.80 -19.04 -2.65
C PHE A 87 8.84 -18.31 -3.60
N LEU A 88 9.36 -17.67 -4.65
CA LEU A 88 8.50 -16.98 -5.63
C LEU A 88 7.51 -17.96 -6.28
N GLY A 89 7.95 -19.17 -6.61
CA GLY A 89 7.09 -20.23 -7.14
C GLY A 89 6.05 -20.73 -6.12
N LEU A 90 6.38 -20.78 -4.83
CA LEU A 90 5.40 -21.06 -3.77
C LEU A 90 4.32 -19.99 -3.72
N ILE A 91 4.72 -18.71 -3.65
CA ILE A 91 3.77 -17.59 -3.60
C ILE A 91 2.91 -17.56 -4.86
N GLY A 92 3.50 -17.84 -6.03
CA GLY A 92 2.74 -17.98 -7.27
C GLY A 92 1.70 -19.10 -7.20
N ARG A 93 2.04 -20.29 -6.69
CA ARG A 93 1.08 -21.38 -6.48
C ARG A 93 -0.05 -21.03 -5.50
N ILE A 94 0.27 -20.32 -4.41
CA ILE A 94 -0.74 -19.89 -3.42
C ILE A 94 -1.67 -18.83 -4.02
N THR A 95 -1.17 -17.94 -4.87
CA THR A 95 -1.95 -16.77 -5.32
C THR A 95 -2.54 -16.93 -6.71
N GLY A 96 -2.08 -17.91 -7.49
CA GLY A 96 -2.40 -18.03 -8.91
C GLY A 96 -1.75 -16.95 -9.77
N ILE A 97 -0.74 -16.24 -9.26
CA ILE A 97 -0.01 -15.20 -9.98
C ILE A 97 1.40 -15.69 -10.29
N ASP A 98 1.65 -16.02 -11.55
CA ASP A 98 2.97 -16.46 -12.01
C ASP A 98 3.92 -15.29 -12.26
N ASP A 99 5.20 -15.60 -12.50
CA ASP A 99 6.27 -14.65 -12.86
C ASP A 99 6.46 -13.51 -11.86
N LEU A 100 6.24 -13.77 -10.58
CA LEU A 100 6.44 -12.80 -9.51
C LEU A 100 7.89 -12.31 -9.48
N ARG A 101 8.02 -10.99 -9.35
CA ARG A 101 9.26 -10.25 -9.21
C ARG A 101 9.36 -9.71 -7.79
N TYR A 102 10.46 -10.03 -7.15
CA TYR A 102 10.84 -9.47 -5.87
C TYR A 102 11.33 -8.02 -6.02
N ASP A 103 11.04 -7.17 -5.02
CA ASP A 103 11.55 -5.81 -4.93
C ASP A 103 12.82 -5.72 -4.05
N PRO A 104 14.03 -5.56 -4.65
CA PRO A 104 15.28 -5.44 -3.90
C PRO A 104 15.46 -4.10 -3.19
N TRP A 105 14.60 -3.11 -3.43
CA TRP A 105 14.64 -1.81 -2.78
C TRP A 105 13.76 -1.74 -1.53
N TYR A 106 12.85 -2.70 -1.34
CA TYR A 106 11.82 -2.65 -0.30
C TYR A 106 11.09 -1.31 -0.27
N PHE A 107 10.73 -0.76 -1.44
CA PHE A 107 10.14 0.57 -1.52
C PHE A 107 8.77 0.58 -0.81
N GLY A 108 8.69 1.28 0.32
CA GLY A 108 7.51 1.27 1.19
C GLY A 108 7.32 -0.03 1.99
N GLY A 109 8.21 -1.02 1.84
CA GLY A 109 8.22 -2.29 2.54
C GLY A 109 9.18 -2.28 3.75
N GLY A 110 9.82 -3.42 4.01
CA GLY A 110 10.81 -3.56 5.09
C GLY A 110 10.18 -3.79 6.47
N THR A 111 10.94 -3.54 7.53
CA THR A 111 10.42 -3.66 8.90
C THR A 111 9.60 -2.44 9.27
N HIS A 112 8.43 -2.63 9.88
CA HIS A 112 7.57 -1.55 10.36
C HIS A 112 7.34 -1.75 11.86
N GLU A 113 7.63 -0.73 12.67
CA GLU A 113 7.30 -0.69 14.09
C GLU A 113 6.33 0.46 14.35
N ASN A 114 5.12 0.16 14.82
CA ASN A 114 4.08 1.14 15.11
C ASN A 114 3.80 1.15 16.61
N ARG A 115 3.92 2.31 17.26
CA ARG A 115 3.75 2.49 18.70
C ARG A 115 2.36 3.03 19.06
N GLN A 116 2.13 3.24 20.36
CA GLN A 116 0.95 3.89 20.92
C GLN A 116 0.53 5.11 20.09
N GLY A 117 -0.75 5.16 19.72
CA GLY A 117 -1.32 6.24 18.96
C GLY A 117 -0.96 6.27 17.48
N GLN A 118 -0.28 5.25 16.94
CA GLN A 118 -0.11 5.10 15.50
C GLN A 118 -1.35 4.46 14.88
N ASP A 119 -1.72 4.90 13.68
CA ASP A 119 -2.76 4.32 12.84
C ASP A 119 -2.30 4.28 11.38
N LEU A 120 -3.09 3.63 10.54
CA LEU A 120 -3.02 3.74 9.09
C LEU A 120 -4.44 3.72 8.54
N ASP A 121 -4.85 4.83 7.94
CA ASP A 121 -6.19 4.97 7.35
C ASP A 121 -6.40 3.95 6.22
N PRO A 122 -7.64 3.46 6.01
CA PRO A 122 -7.92 2.56 4.90
C PRO A 122 -7.43 3.12 3.57
N HIS A 123 -6.74 2.31 2.79
CA HIS A 123 -6.15 2.74 1.53
C HIS A 123 -6.03 1.60 0.53
N ILE A 124 -5.87 1.98 -0.74
CA ILE A 124 -5.25 1.14 -1.77
C ILE A 124 -3.85 1.66 -2.03
N ASP A 125 -2.94 0.72 -2.24
CA ASP A 125 -1.54 0.99 -2.52
C ASP A 125 -1.30 1.60 -3.91
N PHE A 126 -0.17 2.28 -4.08
CA PHE A 126 0.30 2.64 -5.42
C PHE A 126 0.45 1.38 -6.31
N ASN A 127 0.06 1.50 -7.58
CA ASN A 127 -0.09 0.33 -8.45
C ASN A 127 1.14 0.00 -9.34
N TYR A 128 2.11 0.93 -9.46
CA TYR A 128 3.36 0.70 -10.18
C TYR A 128 4.58 0.93 -9.29
N HIS A 129 5.58 0.08 -9.40
CA HIS A 129 6.87 0.33 -8.75
C HIS A 129 7.48 1.64 -9.30
N PRO A 130 7.91 2.59 -8.45
CA PRO A 130 8.33 3.92 -8.88
C PRO A 130 9.57 3.92 -9.77
N ARG A 131 10.44 2.91 -9.64
CA ARG A 131 11.66 2.75 -10.46
C ARG A 131 11.46 1.85 -11.69
N THR A 132 11.12 0.59 -11.48
CA THR A 132 11.05 -0.43 -12.54
C THR A 132 9.77 -0.38 -13.38
N ARG A 133 8.74 0.35 -12.95
CA ARG A 133 7.44 0.44 -13.64
C ARG A 133 6.68 -0.89 -13.73
N GLN A 134 7.10 -1.89 -12.95
CA GLN A 134 6.38 -3.16 -12.85
C GLN A 134 5.08 -2.98 -12.08
N HIS A 135 4.09 -3.81 -12.39
CA HIS A 135 2.77 -3.78 -11.73
C HIS A 135 2.88 -4.38 -10.34
N ARG A 136 2.46 -3.66 -9.30
CA ARG A 136 2.34 -4.23 -7.95
C ARG A 136 1.21 -5.26 -7.95
N ARG A 137 1.48 -6.47 -7.44
CA ARG A 137 0.55 -7.60 -7.45
C ARG A 137 0.14 -8.07 -6.07
N LEU A 138 1.08 -8.12 -5.14
CA LEU A 138 0.85 -8.73 -3.83
C LEU A 138 1.51 -7.93 -2.73
N ASN A 139 0.84 -7.92 -1.59
CA ASN A 139 1.44 -7.63 -0.29
C ASN A 139 1.59 -8.92 0.49
N LEU A 140 2.77 -9.13 1.07
CA LEU A 140 3.02 -10.17 2.06
C LEU A 140 3.51 -9.49 3.33
N ILE A 141 2.82 -9.75 4.45
CA ILE A 141 3.11 -9.17 5.75
C ILE A 141 3.29 -10.29 6.75
N ILE A 142 4.43 -10.32 7.45
CA ILE A 142 4.68 -11.23 8.58
C ILE A 142 4.65 -10.42 9.87
N TYR A 143 3.81 -10.84 10.81
CA TYR A 143 3.70 -10.21 12.12
C TYR A 143 4.62 -10.87 13.15
N LEU A 144 5.12 -10.06 14.09
CA LEU A 144 6.22 -10.42 15.00
C LEU A 144 5.91 -10.06 16.45
N ASN A 145 4.63 -10.07 16.85
CA ASN A 145 4.18 -9.63 18.18
C ASN A 145 3.79 -10.84 19.04
N GLU A 146 4.44 -11.00 20.20
CA GLU A 146 4.19 -12.13 21.12
C GLU A 146 2.74 -12.15 21.62
N GLU A 147 2.21 -10.97 21.94
CA GLU A 147 0.82 -10.77 22.34
C GLU A 147 0.20 -9.61 21.57
N TRP A 148 -1.08 -9.75 21.24
CA TRP A 148 -1.90 -8.64 20.76
C TRP A 148 -3.37 -8.92 21.05
N ASN A 149 -4.14 -7.86 21.29
CA ASN A 149 -5.58 -7.92 21.43
C ASN A 149 -6.22 -6.95 20.45
N ASP A 150 -7.24 -7.39 19.71
CA ASP A 150 -7.90 -6.56 18.69
C ASP A 150 -8.52 -5.28 19.28
N ALA A 151 -8.93 -5.29 20.55
CA ALA A 151 -9.47 -4.12 21.24
C ALA A 151 -8.44 -3.00 21.44
N TRP A 152 -7.14 -3.28 21.29
CA TRP A 152 -6.08 -2.27 21.33
C TRP A 152 -5.94 -1.53 20.00
N GLY A 153 -6.73 -1.85 18.96
CA GLY A 153 -6.48 -1.41 17.60
C GLY A 153 -5.26 -2.11 16.99
N GLY A 154 -4.66 -1.55 15.94
CA GLY A 154 -3.48 -2.11 15.29
C GLY A 154 -3.70 -3.37 14.46
N SER A 155 -4.79 -4.11 14.62
CA SER A 155 -5.11 -5.25 13.76
C SER A 155 -5.36 -4.80 12.32
N LEU A 156 -4.82 -5.55 11.36
CA LEU A 156 -5.02 -5.27 9.93
C LEU A 156 -6.49 -5.49 9.60
N GLN A 157 -7.10 -4.50 8.96
CA GLN A 157 -8.45 -4.58 8.45
C GLN A 157 -8.39 -4.63 6.93
N LEU A 158 -9.02 -5.64 6.33
CA LEU A 158 -9.27 -5.75 4.90
C LEU A 158 -10.75 -5.39 4.69
N HIS A 159 -11.00 -4.35 3.91
CA HIS A 159 -12.33 -3.76 3.71
C HIS A 159 -12.87 -4.12 2.34
N ARG A 160 -14.19 -4.32 2.24
CA ARG A 160 -14.86 -4.37 0.94
C ARG A 160 -15.00 -2.97 0.36
N ASP A 161 -15.50 -2.06 1.17
CA ASP A 161 -15.66 -0.66 0.81
C ASP A 161 -15.57 0.22 2.07
N PRO A 162 -14.41 0.84 2.34
CA PRO A 162 -14.23 1.67 3.53
C PRO A 162 -15.02 2.99 3.46
N HIS A 163 -15.68 3.31 2.35
CA HIS A 163 -16.59 4.45 2.27
C HIS A 163 -17.97 4.18 2.90
N LEU A 164 -18.34 2.90 3.06
CA LEU A 164 -19.55 2.51 3.77
C LEU A 164 -19.38 2.69 5.28
N ASP A 165 -20.49 2.83 5.99
CA ASP A 165 -20.44 2.77 7.46
C ASP A 165 -19.81 1.43 7.89
N PRO A 166 -18.95 1.39 8.92
CA PRO A 166 -18.31 0.14 9.36
C PRO A 166 -19.27 -0.99 9.72
N THR A 167 -20.53 -0.68 10.05
CA THR A 167 -21.58 -1.68 10.31
C THR A 167 -22.18 -2.29 9.04
N GLU A 168 -21.97 -1.66 7.89
CA GLU A 168 -22.43 -2.10 6.56
C GLU A 168 -21.29 -2.66 5.70
N ASP A 169 -20.02 -2.41 6.08
CA ASP A 169 -18.83 -2.92 5.40
C ASP A 169 -18.51 -4.37 5.79
N GLU A 170 -18.00 -5.14 4.83
CA GLU A 170 -17.47 -6.48 5.07
C GLU A 170 -15.98 -6.36 5.40
N ILE A 171 -15.67 -6.44 6.70
CA ILE A 171 -14.31 -6.24 7.23
C ILE A 171 -13.73 -7.56 7.74
N VAL A 172 -12.62 -8.00 7.16
CA VAL A 172 -11.79 -9.08 7.74
C VAL A 172 -10.72 -8.44 8.62
N THR A 173 -10.69 -8.84 9.89
CA THR A 173 -9.67 -8.38 10.86
C THR A 173 -8.63 -9.46 11.07
N VAL A 174 -7.35 -9.10 10.97
CA VAL A 174 -6.22 -9.98 11.22
C VAL A 174 -5.37 -9.46 12.37
N THR A 175 -5.45 -10.14 13.50
CA THR A 175 -4.64 -9.87 14.69
C THR A 175 -3.16 -10.09 14.37
N PRO A 176 -2.26 -9.15 14.70
CA PRO A 176 -0.86 -9.17 14.28
C PRO A 176 -0.01 -10.07 15.18
N LEU A 177 -0.35 -11.35 15.32
CA LEU A 177 0.38 -12.29 16.18
C LEU A 177 1.69 -12.77 15.56
N MET A 178 2.65 -13.15 16.39
CA MET A 178 3.96 -13.64 15.96
C MET A 178 3.83 -14.81 14.97
N ASN A 179 4.64 -14.77 13.91
CA ASN A 179 4.71 -15.79 12.86
C ASN A 179 3.43 -15.96 12.01
N ARG A 180 2.47 -15.04 12.14
CA ARG A 180 1.32 -14.95 11.25
C ARG A 180 1.70 -14.19 9.98
N CYS A 181 1.55 -14.86 8.85
CA CYS A 181 1.72 -14.29 7.52
C CYS A 181 0.36 -13.97 6.92
N VAL A 182 0.23 -12.79 6.31
CA VAL A 182 -0.94 -12.41 5.51
C VAL A 182 -0.47 -12.09 4.11
N ILE A 183 -1.11 -12.71 3.11
CA ILE A 183 -0.84 -12.46 1.70
C ILE A 183 -2.14 -11.99 1.07
N PHE A 184 -2.11 -10.88 0.34
CA PHE A 184 -3.30 -10.37 -0.35
C PHE A 184 -2.97 -9.71 -1.69
N GLU A 185 -3.91 -9.79 -2.62
CA GLU A 185 -3.80 -9.14 -3.92
C GLU A 185 -3.92 -7.61 -3.79
N THR A 186 -3.05 -6.89 -4.51
CA THR A 186 -3.15 -5.44 -4.66
C THR A 186 -3.93 -5.07 -5.93
N SER A 187 -5.00 -4.31 -5.76
CA SER A 187 -5.84 -3.78 -6.84
C SER A 187 -6.57 -2.50 -6.38
N GLU A 188 -7.33 -1.87 -7.28
CA GLU A 188 -8.26 -0.76 -6.95
C GLU A 188 -9.37 -1.15 -5.96
N ARG A 189 -9.42 -2.45 -5.70
CA ARG A 189 -10.15 -3.24 -4.73
C ARG A 189 -9.79 -3.24 -3.26
N SER A 190 -8.47 -3.26 -3.06
CA SER A 190 -7.86 -4.00 -1.98
C SER A 190 -7.65 -3.07 -0.80
N TRP A 191 -8.76 -2.52 -0.31
CA TRP A 191 -8.79 -1.54 0.75
C TRP A 191 -8.31 -2.17 2.04
N HIS A 192 -7.30 -1.58 2.65
CA HIS A 192 -6.77 -2.09 3.91
C HIS A 192 -6.18 -0.98 4.77
N GLY A 193 -6.12 -1.22 6.08
CA GLY A 193 -5.59 -0.28 7.05
C GLY A 193 -5.53 -0.91 8.43
N PHE A 194 -5.29 -0.12 9.47
CA PHE A 194 -5.47 -0.58 10.85
C PHE A 194 -5.91 0.56 11.75
N GLN A 195 -6.71 0.23 12.76
CA GLN A 195 -7.19 1.21 13.73
C GLN A 195 -6.08 1.73 14.63
N ARG A 196 -6.29 2.93 15.15
CA ARG A 196 -5.37 3.57 16.08
C ARG A 196 -5.04 2.67 17.26
N ILE A 197 -3.74 2.50 17.51
CA ILE A 197 -3.23 1.72 18.62
C ILE A 197 -3.51 2.46 19.92
N GLU A 198 -4.28 1.84 20.81
CA GLU A 198 -4.64 2.36 22.13
C GLU A 198 -4.33 1.33 23.22
N LEU A 199 -3.18 1.52 23.87
CA LEU A 199 -2.62 0.66 24.89
C LEU A 199 -2.86 1.26 26.28
N SER A 200 -3.22 0.38 27.22
CA SER A 200 -3.25 0.74 28.64
C SER A 200 -1.86 1.16 29.15
N PRO A 201 -1.76 1.98 30.22
CA PRO A 201 -0.47 2.36 30.82
C PRO A 201 0.48 1.20 31.09
N ALA A 202 -0.05 0.05 31.55
CA ALA A 202 0.71 -1.16 31.82
C ALA A 202 1.36 -1.82 30.57
N ARG A 203 0.96 -1.40 29.36
CA ARG A 203 1.34 -2.00 28.07
C ARG A 203 2.03 -1.02 27.12
N LEU A 204 2.34 0.20 27.56
CA LEU A 204 2.95 1.23 26.71
C LEU A 204 4.33 0.83 26.13
N GLY A 205 4.97 -0.19 26.70
CA GLY A 205 6.22 -0.76 26.16
C GLY A 205 6.03 -1.68 24.94
N LEU A 206 4.80 -2.10 24.63
CA LEU A 206 4.50 -2.91 23.46
C LEU A 206 4.46 -2.05 22.20
N SER A 207 4.83 -2.66 21.07
CA SER A 207 4.71 -2.05 19.75
C SER A 207 4.26 -3.08 18.72
N ARG A 208 3.49 -2.65 17.72
CA ARG A 208 3.06 -3.48 16.60
C ARG A 208 4.18 -3.55 15.57
N ARG A 209 4.84 -4.71 15.54
CA ARG A 209 5.95 -5.06 14.65
C ARG A 209 5.46 -5.94 13.51
N SER A 210 5.92 -5.61 12.31
CA SER A 210 5.70 -6.40 11.11
C SER A 210 6.87 -6.28 10.13
N PHE A 211 6.98 -7.24 9.24
CA PHE A 211 7.85 -7.18 8.06
C PHE A 211 6.98 -7.28 6.81
N ALA A 212 7.08 -6.29 5.93
CA ALA A 212 6.28 -6.20 4.71
C ALA A 212 7.17 -6.28 3.47
N VAL A 213 6.74 -7.08 2.50
CA VAL A 213 7.37 -7.20 1.18
C VAL A 213 6.30 -7.22 0.10
N TYR A 214 6.62 -6.64 -1.05
CA TYR A 214 5.71 -6.51 -2.17
C TYR A 214 6.26 -7.27 -3.38
N PHE A 215 5.37 -7.90 -4.13
CA PHE A 215 5.72 -8.60 -5.35
C PHE A 215 5.05 -7.96 -6.56
N TYR A 216 5.77 -8.03 -7.67
CA TYR A 216 5.42 -7.34 -8.89
C TYR A 216 5.36 -8.30 -10.08
N THR A 217 4.77 -7.90 -11.19
CA THR A 217 4.90 -8.58 -12.48
C THR A 217 5.25 -7.56 -13.57
N ASP A 218 6.00 -8.00 -14.58
CA ASP A 218 6.38 -7.15 -15.72
C ASP A 218 5.15 -6.74 -16.55
N THR A 219 4.15 -7.62 -16.60
CA THR A 219 2.87 -7.39 -17.27
C THR A 219 1.71 -7.72 -16.34
N ARG A 220 0.54 -7.15 -16.61
CA ARG A 220 -0.72 -7.47 -15.95
C ARG A 220 -1.83 -7.52 -17.00
N PRO A 221 -2.79 -8.46 -16.92
CA PRO A 221 -3.89 -8.52 -17.88
C PRO A 221 -4.62 -7.16 -17.98
N PRO A 222 -4.93 -6.65 -19.18
CA PRO A 222 -5.49 -5.31 -19.35
C PRO A 222 -6.74 -5.04 -18.50
N GLU A 223 -7.60 -6.04 -18.32
CA GLU A 223 -8.81 -5.99 -17.49
C GLU A 223 -8.52 -5.84 -16.00
N GLN A 224 -7.32 -6.21 -15.55
CA GLN A 224 -6.82 -6.03 -14.18
C GLN A 224 -5.95 -4.77 -14.03
N THR A 225 -5.80 -3.95 -15.08
CA THR A 225 -5.02 -2.70 -15.01
C THR A 225 -5.91 -1.48 -14.74
N ALA A 226 -5.32 -0.52 -14.02
CA ALA A 226 -5.88 0.81 -13.79
C ALA A 226 -4.89 1.89 -14.23
N ALA A 227 -5.37 3.13 -14.27
CA ALA A 227 -4.51 4.30 -14.46
C ALA A 227 -3.48 4.35 -13.33
N GLU A 228 -2.28 4.85 -13.60
CA GLU A 228 -1.26 5.02 -12.57
C GLU A 228 -1.75 5.95 -11.46
N HIS A 229 -1.55 5.53 -10.20
CA HIS A 229 -1.83 6.36 -9.04
C HIS A 229 -0.83 6.07 -7.91
N SER A 230 -0.65 7.07 -7.03
CA SER A 230 -0.03 6.87 -5.71
C SER A 230 -1.01 6.17 -4.77
N THR A 231 -0.60 5.85 -3.54
CA THR A 231 -1.51 5.38 -2.50
C THR A 231 -2.72 6.32 -2.36
N VAL A 232 -3.92 5.75 -2.36
CA VAL A 232 -5.20 6.47 -2.21
C VAL A 232 -5.79 6.12 -0.86
N TYR A 233 -6.07 7.13 -0.04
CA TYR A 233 -6.59 6.96 1.32
C TYR A 233 -8.07 7.32 1.39
N VAL A 234 -8.79 6.66 2.29
CA VAL A 234 -10.15 6.97 2.71
C VAL A 234 -10.13 7.42 4.16
N GLU A 235 -10.71 8.59 4.43
CA GLU A 235 -10.79 9.11 5.78
C GLU A 235 -11.66 8.24 6.68
N ARG A 236 -11.32 8.25 7.97
CA ARG A 236 -12.10 7.54 8.98
C ARG A 236 -13.48 8.16 9.18
N HIS A 237 -14.44 7.27 9.37
CA HIS A 237 -15.76 7.61 9.86
C HIS A 237 -15.70 8.19 11.27
N LEU A 238 -16.76 8.94 11.59
CA LEU A 238 -16.99 9.36 12.96
C LEU A 238 -17.24 8.12 13.83
N PRO A 239 -16.52 7.94 14.96
CA PRO A 239 -16.75 6.79 15.83
C PRO A 239 -18.20 6.70 16.32
N ALA A 240 -18.75 5.48 16.39
CA ALA A 240 -20.16 5.24 16.73
C ALA A 240 -20.61 5.83 18.08
N ARG A 241 -19.68 6.10 19.01
CA ARG A 241 -19.96 6.75 20.29
C ARG A 241 -20.45 8.20 20.15
N PHE A 242 -20.13 8.87 19.05
CA PHE A 242 -20.65 10.21 18.77
C PHE A 242 -22.09 10.13 18.27
N ALA A 243 -23.02 10.05 19.21
CA ALA A 243 -24.45 9.94 18.96
C ALA A 243 -25.24 11.07 19.65
N ALA A 244 -26.50 11.25 19.26
CA ALA A 244 -27.40 12.21 19.91
C ALA A 244 -27.50 11.92 21.42
N GLY A 245 -27.38 12.97 22.23
CA GLY A 245 -27.39 12.86 23.70
C GLY A 245 -26.02 12.58 24.33
N TYR A 246 -24.97 12.30 23.55
CA TYR A 246 -23.62 12.14 24.07
C TYR A 246 -23.00 13.50 24.43
N THR A 247 -22.45 13.63 25.64
CA THR A 247 -21.67 14.80 26.06
C THR A 247 -20.19 14.56 25.80
N LEU A 248 -19.58 15.43 25.00
CA LEU A 248 -18.18 15.31 24.62
C LEU A 248 -17.25 15.40 25.83
N THR A 249 -16.30 14.47 25.89
CA THR A 249 -15.11 14.61 26.75
C THR A 249 -14.04 15.45 26.05
N GLU A 250 -12.98 15.82 26.77
CA GLU A 250 -11.81 16.49 26.17
C GLU A 250 -11.12 15.60 25.13
N SER A 251 -11.02 14.29 25.39
CA SER A 251 -10.46 13.33 24.43
C SER A 251 -11.28 13.28 23.15
N ASP A 252 -12.61 13.36 23.26
CA ASP A 252 -13.51 13.39 22.10
C ASP A 252 -13.33 14.66 21.27
N ALA A 253 -13.21 15.82 21.93
CA ALA A 253 -12.95 17.08 21.24
C ALA A 253 -11.61 17.04 20.49
N LEU A 254 -10.58 16.42 21.07
CA LEU A 254 -9.29 16.23 20.43
C LEU A 254 -9.37 15.29 19.23
N GLU A 255 -10.11 14.19 19.34
CA GLU A 255 -10.30 13.25 18.23
C GLU A 255 -11.06 13.88 17.06
N LEU A 256 -12.15 14.63 17.33
CA LEU A 256 -12.87 15.39 16.31
C LEU A 256 -11.96 16.37 15.56
N ARG A 257 -11.13 17.12 16.29
CA ARG A 257 -10.15 18.05 15.68
C ARG A 257 -9.17 17.31 14.78
N ARG A 258 -8.69 16.13 15.18
CA ARG A 258 -7.78 15.31 14.36
C ARG A 258 -8.48 14.80 13.09
N LEU A 259 -9.71 14.28 13.20
CA LEU A 259 -10.48 13.81 12.04
C LEU A 259 -10.72 14.92 11.03
N LEU A 260 -11.12 16.11 11.50
CA LEU A 260 -11.32 17.29 10.64
C LEU A 260 -10.01 17.74 10.00
N ALA A 261 -8.92 17.85 10.76
CA ALA A 261 -7.63 18.26 10.23
C ALA A 261 -7.11 17.30 9.15
N ARG A 262 -7.30 15.98 9.32
CA ARG A 262 -6.95 14.98 8.30
C ARG A 262 -7.75 15.18 7.01
N ARG A 263 -9.06 15.38 7.12
CA ARG A 263 -9.94 15.64 5.99
C ARG A 263 -9.55 16.92 5.25
N ASP A 264 -9.26 17.99 5.98
CA ASP A 264 -8.82 19.27 5.39
C ASP A 264 -7.49 19.12 4.65
N GLN A 265 -6.52 18.39 5.23
CA GLN A 265 -5.25 18.10 4.57
C GLN A 265 -5.44 17.28 3.29
N HIS A 266 -6.34 16.29 3.30
CA HIS A 266 -6.64 15.52 2.10
C HIS A 266 -7.28 16.38 1.02
N LEU A 267 -8.30 17.18 1.36
CA LEU A 267 -8.93 18.12 0.42
C LEU A 267 -7.88 19.07 -0.18
N GLN A 268 -7.00 19.65 0.64
CA GLN A 268 -5.90 20.50 0.15
C GLN A 268 -4.94 19.76 -0.81
N ARG A 269 -4.67 18.47 -0.59
CA ARG A 269 -3.87 17.66 -1.55
C ARG A 269 -4.61 17.49 -2.87
N LEU A 270 -5.90 17.13 -2.83
CA LEU A 270 -6.72 16.95 -4.03
C LEU A 270 -6.85 18.25 -4.83
N TYR A 271 -7.14 19.38 -4.18
CA TYR A 271 -7.18 20.68 -4.85
C TYR A 271 -5.85 21.07 -5.50
N ARG A 272 -4.72 20.84 -4.80
CA ARG A 272 -3.39 21.08 -5.39
C ARG A 272 -3.11 20.18 -6.60
N GLN A 273 -3.56 18.93 -6.57
CA GLN A 273 -3.43 18.03 -7.71
C GLN A 273 -4.28 18.50 -8.89
N LEU A 274 -5.55 18.84 -8.65
CA LEU A 274 -6.44 19.39 -9.68
C LEU A 274 -5.87 20.66 -10.31
N GLN A 275 -5.30 21.56 -9.50
CA GLN A 275 -4.65 22.77 -9.99
C GLN A 275 -3.45 22.45 -10.89
N ARG A 276 -2.58 21.51 -10.47
CA ARG A 276 -1.43 21.06 -11.28
C ARG A 276 -1.87 20.43 -12.60
N ASP A 277 -2.94 19.64 -12.59
CA ASP A 277 -3.46 19.01 -13.79
C ASP A 277 -4.08 20.03 -14.76
N ALA A 278 -4.82 21.01 -14.22
CA ALA A 278 -5.34 22.14 -15.00
C ALA A 278 -4.19 22.98 -15.61
N ASP A 279 -3.15 23.28 -14.83
CA ASP A 279 -1.97 24.02 -15.30
C ASP A 279 -1.24 23.28 -16.41
N ARG A 280 -1.07 21.95 -16.26
CA ARG A 280 -0.49 21.08 -17.30
C ARG A 280 -1.32 21.12 -18.58
N GLN A 281 -2.64 20.94 -18.47
CA GLN A 281 -3.53 21.01 -19.64
C GLN A 281 -3.47 22.37 -20.33
N GLY A 282 -3.48 23.46 -19.56
CA GLY A 282 -3.34 24.82 -20.08
C GLY A 282 -1.98 25.06 -20.76
N TRP A 283 -0.89 24.51 -20.22
CA TRP A 283 0.44 24.57 -20.83
C TRP A 283 0.50 23.80 -22.15
N PHE A 284 -0.05 22.59 -22.21
CA PHE A 284 -0.16 21.82 -23.46
C PHE A 284 -0.97 22.58 -24.52
N GLY A 285 -2.10 23.18 -24.14
CA GLY A 285 -2.90 24.02 -25.05
C GLY A 285 -2.09 25.19 -25.62
N ARG A 286 -1.34 25.91 -24.77
CA ARG A 286 -0.47 27.02 -25.21
C ARG A 286 0.65 26.58 -26.15
N LEU A 287 1.22 25.39 -25.93
CA LEU A 287 2.24 24.81 -26.80
C LEU A 287 1.67 24.42 -28.16
N GLU A 288 0.51 23.75 -28.19
CA GLU A 288 -0.19 23.41 -29.43
C GLU A 288 -0.50 24.68 -30.24
N ASP A 289 -1.02 25.72 -29.59
CA ASP A 289 -1.30 27.01 -30.22
C ASP A 289 -0.03 27.70 -30.74
N GLY A 290 1.06 27.64 -29.96
CA GLY A 290 2.37 28.18 -30.35
C GLY A 290 2.96 27.50 -31.58
N LEU A 291 2.89 26.17 -31.63
CA LEU A 291 3.32 25.37 -32.77
C LEU A 291 2.44 25.64 -34.00
N ALA A 292 1.12 25.71 -33.82
CA ALA A 292 0.19 26.02 -34.90
C ALA A 292 0.37 27.45 -35.46
N ARG A 293 0.74 28.42 -34.62
CA ARG A 293 1.08 29.79 -35.07
C ARG A 293 2.40 29.80 -35.86
N ARG A 294 3.44 29.11 -35.37
CA ARG A 294 4.74 29.01 -36.05
C ARG A 294 4.64 28.29 -37.40
N ALA A 295 3.87 27.20 -37.48
CA ALA A 295 3.61 26.49 -38.74
C ALA A 295 2.94 27.43 -39.77
N ARG A 296 1.87 28.14 -39.37
CA ARG A 296 1.20 29.11 -40.24
C ARG A 296 2.12 30.24 -40.71
N ALA A 297 2.97 30.77 -39.82
CA ALA A 297 3.93 31.80 -40.18
C ALA A 297 4.98 31.29 -41.18
N PHE A 298 5.46 30.05 -41.03
CA PHE A 298 6.39 29.43 -41.97
C PHE A 298 5.75 29.18 -43.35
N GLU A 299 4.52 28.67 -43.39
CA GLU A 299 3.75 28.48 -44.63
C GLU A 299 3.57 29.81 -45.38
N THR A 300 3.25 30.87 -44.64
CA THR A 300 3.08 32.22 -45.21
C THR A 300 4.39 32.78 -45.76
N ALA A 301 5.52 32.50 -45.11
CA ALA A 301 6.83 33.03 -45.51
C ALA A 301 7.49 32.25 -46.67
N THR A 302 7.17 30.96 -46.82
CA THR A 302 7.85 30.08 -47.79
C THR A 302 6.96 29.62 -48.93
N SER A 303 5.64 29.82 -48.84
CA SER A 303 4.62 29.25 -49.74
C SER A 303 4.68 27.71 -49.83
N ILE A 304 5.37 27.06 -48.88
CA ILE A 304 5.46 25.61 -48.76
C ILE A 304 4.45 25.18 -47.69
N PRO A 305 3.43 24.39 -48.03
CA PRO A 305 2.48 23.89 -47.03
C PRO A 305 3.20 22.91 -46.09
N VAL A 306 3.18 23.20 -44.79
CA VAL A 306 3.64 22.30 -43.75
C VAL A 306 2.45 21.44 -43.39
N THR A 307 2.20 20.38 -44.17
CA THR A 307 1.15 19.42 -43.80
C THR A 307 1.55 18.80 -42.45
N PRO A 308 0.85 19.06 -41.35
CA PRO A 308 1.27 18.51 -40.09
C PRO A 308 0.72 17.09 -40.01
N PRO A 309 1.52 16.07 -39.61
CA PRO A 309 0.96 14.84 -39.10
C PRO A 309 0.44 15.08 -37.67
N LEU A 310 -0.26 16.20 -37.42
CA LEU A 310 -0.89 16.50 -36.12
C LEU A 310 -2.01 15.50 -35.81
N ARG A 311 -2.57 14.82 -36.83
CA ARG A 311 -3.42 13.64 -36.63
C ARG A 311 -2.65 12.42 -36.12
N ALA A 312 -1.39 12.23 -36.50
CA ALA A 312 -0.55 11.14 -35.99
C ALA A 312 -0.03 11.46 -34.57
N LEU A 313 0.36 12.72 -34.31
CA LEU A 313 0.81 13.15 -32.98
C LEU A 313 -0.33 13.18 -31.96
N ARG A 314 -1.55 13.60 -32.34
CA ARG A 314 -2.75 13.43 -31.48
C ARG A 314 -3.07 11.97 -31.20
N ARG A 315 -2.82 11.06 -32.14
CA ARG A 315 -3.05 9.61 -31.96
C ARG A 315 -1.95 8.98 -31.09
N PHE A 316 -0.74 9.52 -31.12
CA PHE A 316 0.38 9.08 -30.26
C PHE A 316 0.25 9.64 -28.83
N LEU A 317 -0.17 10.91 -28.67
CA LEU A 317 -0.33 11.57 -27.37
C LEU A 317 -1.68 11.27 -26.68
N ARG A 318 -2.76 10.98 -27.42
CA ARG A 318 -4.04 10.48 -26.85
C ARG A 318 -4.18 8.95 -26.89
N GLY A 319 -3.28 8.25 -27.59
CA GLY A 319 -3.31 6.79 -27.75
C GLY A 319 -2.91 6.01 -26.51
N GLY A 320 -2.29 6.66 -25.51
CA GLY A 320 -2.01 6.06 -24.21
C GLY A 320 -3.24 5.90 -23.29
N LEU A 321 -4.43 6.33 -23.74
CA LEU A 321 -5.66 6.37 -22.92
C LEU A 321 -6.90 5.77 -23.58
N ARG A 322 -6.76 4.87 -24.58
CA ARG A 322 -7.90 4.09 -25.09
C ARG A 322 -7.58 2.60 -25.19
N ARG A 323 -8.20 1.84 -24.28
CA ARG A 323 -8.37 0.37 -24.28
C ARG A 323 -8.97 -0.10 -25.63
N PRO A 324 -8.57 -1.26 -26.18
CA PRO A 324 -9.44 -2.02 -27.07
C PRO A 324 -10.47 -2.82 -26.25
N ALA A 325 -11.59 -3.10 -26.89
CA ALA A 325 -12.76 -3.79 -26.37
C ALA A 325 -12.49 -5.25 -25.94
#